data_AF-A0A550JGM9-F1
#
_entry.id   AF-A0A550JGM9-F1
#
_cell.length_a   1.000
_cell.length_b   1.000
_cell.length_c   1.000
_cell.angle_alpha   90.00
_cell.angle_beta   90.00
_cell.angle_gamma   90.00
#
_symmetry.space_group_name_H-M   'P 1'
#
loop_
_entity.id
_entity.type
_entity.pdbx_description
1 polymer ?
#
loop_
_entity_poly.entity_id
_entity_poly.type
_entity_poly.pdbx_seq_one_letter_code
_entity_poly.pdbx_strand_id
1 'polypeptide(L)'
;MVSLMAQPKWGNWFLRNLEHIDYQGVLELTTSCNYHCAYCSNGRGREEEDVLRRGHTCEDIDKIVSFFNSNKTWHIVIGGGEASIHPRFYDLSNKLSHNHYISVYTNLSLDIDRLFRSISSERILTVRCTLHNLEKESDFFNKLRLLKEADFNPAMVLVATPERIPEIDRIAAKCTALEIPFSLFPLAGPYLGKIYPRDYDQDVRDFLLERPSLVLYPGHIVRLLTHKEGLVTSGFMCTAGANFFSIHAETGAINRCEGVHQKIGNIYTGQFSPLIGPTICPSSSCIDYCYADNLADNYAYNFFNEPLSEAEMLTRCHAFADESIMRLNKTRKITTERAHELIAGRKTLLWGSGMAGSFFLQAYLDTYSGDNIVGFVDTNNEKWGKNINGKKIYAPHQIAEIDPDIVLICAPAFEEEILEMVPQWITPSVQVFGLSKDVTNSSSYGF
;
A
#
# COMPACT_ATOMS: atom_id res chain seq x y z
N MET A 1 24.39 23.85 7.06
CA MET A 1 24.33 22.95 5.89
C MET A 1 25.16 21.71 6.21
N VAL A 2 24.54 20.71 6.85
CA VAL A 2 25.16 19.40 6.99
C VAL A 2 25.07 18.76 5.61
N SER A 3 26.21 18.61 4.94
CA SER A 3 26.32 17.76 3.76
C SER A 3 26.01 16.34 4.23
N LEU A 4 24.75 15.92 4.09
CA LEU A 4 24.30 14.55 4.35
C LEU A 4 25.09 13.66 3.39
N MET A 5 26.14 13.06 3.94
CA MET A 5 27.05 12.19 3.22
C MET A 5 26.28 11.12 2.47
N ALA A 6 26.71 10.89 1.24
CA ALA A 6 26.31 9.81 0.34
C ALA A 6 25.74 8.60 1.08
N GLN A 7 24.51 8.24 0.68
CA GLN A 7 23.81 6.99 0.96
C GLN A 7 24.77 5.87 1.40
N PRO A 8 24.71 5.42 2.66
CA PRO A 8 25.68 4.46 3.19
C PRO A 8 25.48 3.12 2.49
N LYS A 9 26.44 2.64 1.69
CA LYS A 9 26.67 1.23 1.27
C LYS A 9 25.48 0.32 0.85
N TRP A 10 24.23 0.82 0.82
CA TRP A 10 23.01 0.10 0.51
C TRP A 10 23.02 -0.32 -0.95
N GLY A 11 23.40 0.61 -1.83
CA GLY A 11 23.49 0.35 -3.26
C GLY A 11 24.38 -0.85 -3.58
N ASN A 12 25.63 -0.90 -3.10
CA ASN A 12 26.55 -1.93 -3.60
C ASN A 12 26.22 -3.36 -3.16
N TRP A 13 25.72 -3.58 -1.94
CA TRP A 13 25.44 -4.94 -1.48
C TRP A 13 24.01 -5.40 -1.87
N PHE A 14 23.01 -4.52 -1.81
CA PHE A 14 21.65 -4.84 -2.28
C PHE A 14 21.63 -5.05 -3.79
N LEU A 15 22.20 -4.12 -4.57
CA LEU A 15 22.19 -4.21 -6.05
C LEU A 15 22.97 -5.42 -6.57
N ARG A 16 24.06 -5.84 -5.91
CA ARG A 16 24.82 -7.06 -6.29
C ARG A 16 23.99 -8.33 -6.17
N ASN A 17 23.04 -8.39 -5.26
CA ASN A 17 22.23 -9.59 -5.03
C ASN A 17 20.93 -9.59 -5.83
N LEU A 18 20.52 -8.45 -6.41
CA LEU A 18 19.30 -8.33 -7.24
C LEU A 18 19.35 -9.21 -8.50
N GLU A 19 20.52 -9.41 -9.10
CA GLU A 19 20.68 -10.31 -10.27
C GLU A 19 20.34 -11.78 -9.95
N HIS A 20 20.31 -12.14 -8.66
CA HIS A 20 20.01 -13.47 -8.19
C HIS A 20 18.58 -13.63 -7.66
N ILE A 21 17.75 -12.58 -7.69
CA ILE A 21 16.38 -12.60 -7.17
C ILE A 21 15.40 -12.73 -8.33
N ASP A 22 14.61 -13.80 -8.32
CA ASP A 22 13.53 -14.00 -9.30
C ASP A 22 12.25 -13.27 -8.89
N TYR A 23 11.92 -13.34 -7.59
CA TYR A 23 10.65 -12.87 -7.04
C TYR A 23 10.85 -12.09 -5.74
N GLN A 24 10.00 -11.10 -5.54
CA GLN A 24 9.89 -10.36 -4.29
C GLN A 24 8.53 -10.63 -3.65
N GLY A 25 8.51 -10.91 -2.35
CA GLY A 25 7.29 -11.15 -1.59
C GLY A 25 7.28 -10.40 -0.28
N VAL A 26 6.18 -9.74 0.04
CA VAL A 26 5.91 -9.26 1.40
C VAL A 26 5.11 -10.34 2.13
N LEU A 27 5.74 -10.99 3.09
CA LEU A 27 5.13 -11.99 3.95
C LEU A 27 4.60 -11.31 5.22
N GLU A 28 3.28 -11.10 5.28
CA GLU A 28 2.57 -10.81 6.52
C GLU A 28 2.54 -12.10 7.36
N LEU A 29 3.54 -12.23 8.25
CA LEU A 29 3.70 -13.42 9.08
C LEU A 29 2.62 -13.50 10.15
N THR A 30 2.24 -12.36 10.71
CA THR A 30 1.19 -12.25 11.72
C THR A 30 0.52 -10.89 11.64
N THR A 31 -0.74 -10.83 12.03
CA THR A 31 -1.45 -9.57 12.24
C THR A 31 -1.30 -9.05 13.67
N SER A 32 -0.76 -9.85 14.61
CA SER A 32 -0.55 -9.46 16.00
C SER A 32 0.62 -8.50 16.17
N CYS A 33 0.52 -7.56 17.10
CA CYS A 33 1.57 -6.59 17.40
C CYS A 33 1.58 -6.24 18.89
N ASN A 34 2.76 -6.06 19.47
CA ASN A 34 2.93 -5.62 20.86
C ASN A 34 2.90 -4.08 21.02
N TYR A 35 2.60 -3.33 19.95
CA TYR A 35 2.48 -1.88 19.93
C TYR A 35 1.09 -1.47 19.40
N HIS A 36 0.54 -0.40 19.96
CA HIS A 36 -0.80 0.12 19.62
C HIS A 36 -0.70 1.56 19.09
N CYS A 37 -0.01 1.73 17.96
CA CYS A 37 0.26 3.07 17.41
C CYS A 37 -1.04 3.71 16.91
N ALA A 38 -1.33 4.94 17.35
CA ALA A 38 -2.52 5.69 16.93
C ALA A 38 -2.55 6.01 15.42
N TYR A 39 -1.41 5.95 14.74
CA TYR A 39 -1.26 6.15 13.29
C TYR A 39 -1.09 4.83 12.51
N CYS A 40 -1.33 3.67 13.11
CA CYS A 40 -1.13 2.38 12.45
C CYS A 40 -2.07 2.21 11.25
N SER A 41 -1.52 2.18 10.03
CA SER A 41 -2.28 1.98 8.80
C SER A 41 -3.01 0.63 8.75
N ASN A 42 -2.45 -0.38 9.41
CA ASN A 42 -3.04 -1.71 9.44
C ASN A 42 -4.23 -1.79 10.40
N GLY A 43 -4.41 -0.83 11.33
CA GLY A 43 -5.53 -0.82 12.29
C GLY A 43 -5.68 -2.09 13.14
N ARG A 44 -4.68 -2.97 13.13
CA ARG A 44 -4.75 -4.39 13.56
C ARG A 44 -3.94 -4.64 14.84
N GLY A 45 -4.17 -3.84 15.87
CA GLY A 45 -3.88 -4.29 17.23
C GLY A 45 -4.91 -5.34 17.64
N ARG A 46 -4.88 -6.53 17.03
CA ARG A 46 -5.64 -7.66 17.57
C ARG A 46 -4.86 -8.16 18.77
N GLU A 47 -5.45 -8.07 19.96
CA GLU A 47 -4.94 -8.81 21.11
C GLU A 47 -4.87 -10.30 20.72
N GLU A 48 -3.84 -11.00 21.22
CA GLU A 48 -3.73 -12.45 21.12
C GLU A 48 -4.95 -13.07 21.82
N GLU A 49 -6.03 -13.31 21.08
CA GLU A 49 -6.89 -14.42 21.46
C GLU A 49 -6.13 -15.70 21.07
N ASP A 50 -5.81 -16.49 22.11
CA ASP A 50 -5.15 -17.81 22.17
C ASP A 50 -5.77 -18.89 21.24
N VAL A 51 -5.97 -18.56 19.97
CA VAL A 51 -6.37 -19.50 18.94
C VAL A 51 -5.11 -19.82 18.16
N LEU A 52 -4.72 -21.10 18.13
CA LEU A 52 -3.70 -21.62 17.23
C LEU A 52 -4.13 -21.33 15.79
N ARG A 53 -3.74 -20.17 15.28
CA ARG A 53 -3.97 -19.76 13.90
C ARG A 53 -3.00 -20.51 13.01
N ARG A 54 -3.46 -20.87 11.82
CA ARG A 54 -2.61 -21.45 10.78
C ARG A 54 -1.41 -20.51 10.56
N GLY A 55 -0.22 -21.08 10.41
CA GLY A 55 1.05 -20.31 10.37
C GLY A 55 1.89 -20.42 11.65
N HIS A 56 1.29 -20.88 12.77
CA HIS A 56 1.97 -20.94 14.07
C HIS A 56 2.61 -22.31 14.38
N THR A 57 2.23 -23.37 13.66
CA THR A 57 2.73 -24.73 13.90
C THR A 57 4.04 -25.01 13.16
N CYS A 58 4.84 -25.98 13.61
CA CYS A 58 6.03 -26.41 12.86
C CYS A 58 5.66 -26.89 11.45
N GLU A 59 4.54 -27.60 11.32
CA GLU A 59 4.04 -28.08 10.03
C GLU A 59 3.70 -26.93 9.08
N ASP A 60 3.10 -25.84 9.60
CA ASP A 60 2.85 -24.65 8.80
C ASP A 60 4.15 -24.00 8.33
N ILE A 61 5.16 -23.90 9.20
CA ILE A 61 6.48 -23.37 8.83
C ILE A 61 7.10 -24.22 7.73
N ASP A 62 7.06 -25.55 7.86
CA ASP A 62 7.63 -26.45 6.87
C ASP A 62 6.90 -26.33 5.52
N LYS A 63 5.57 -26.14 5.52
CA LYS A 63 4.79 -25.85 4.30
C LYS A 63 5.19 -24.50 3.67
N ILE A 64 5.32 -23.45 4.48
CA ILE A 64 5.75 -22.12 3.99
C ILE A 64 7.15 -22.21 3.37
N VAL A 65 8.10 -22.84 4.06
CA VAL A 65 9.47 -23.03 3.56
C VAL A 65 9.49 -23.90 2.30
N SER A 66 8.70 -24.98 2.26
CA SER A 66 8.57 -25.84 1.08
C SER A 66 8.03 -25.08 -0.14
N PHE A 67 7.11 -24.13 0.07
CA PHE A 67 6.61 -23.28 -1.00
C PHE A 67 7.72 -22.41 -1.60
N PHE A 68 8.46 -21.68 -0.75
CA PHE A 68 9.50 -20.77 -1.24
C PHE A 68 10.67 -21.50 -1.93
N ASN A 69 11.01 -22.71 -1.45
CA ASN A 69 12.12 -23.51 -1.98
C ASN A 69 11.87 -24.13 -3.37
N SER A 70 10.73 -23.90 -4.03
CA SER A 70 10.32 -24.62 -5.25
C SER A 70 11.01 -24.17 -6.57
N ASN A 71 12.29 -23.77 -6.54
CA ASN A 71 13.21 -23.43 -7.67
C ASN A 71 13.36 -21.95 -8.07
N LYS A 72 12.90 -21.01 -7.25
CA LYS A 72 13.12 -19.58 -7.48
C LYS A 72 13.76 -18.96 -6.26
N THR A 73 14.66 -18.00 -6.47
CA THR A 73 15.25 -17.26 -5.37
C THR A 73 14.37 -16.08 -5.06
N TRP A 74 13.95 -15.96 -3.80
CA TRP A 74 13.10 -14.88 -3.35
C TRP A 74 13.88 -13.82 -2.59
N HIS A 75 13.44 -12.58 -2.73
CA HIS A 75 13.55 -11.57 -1.68
C HIS A 75 12.26 -11.57 -0.86
N ILE A 76 12.35 -11.99 0.40
CA ILE A 76 11.21 -12.11 1.30
C ILE A 76 11.29 -11.02 2.35
N VAL A 77 10.37 -10.06 2.29
CA VAL A 77 10.16 -9.06 3.33
C VAL A 77 9.22 -9.65 4.38
N ILE A 78 9.75 -9.98 5.55
CA ILE A 78 8.97 -10.51 6.66
C ILE A 78 8.49 -9.34 7.53
N GLY A 79 7.17 -9.19 7.65
CA GLY A 79 6.53 -8.11 8.41
C GLY A 79 5.10 -8.48 8.84
N GLY A 80 4.25 -7.47 8.96
CA GLY A 80 2.84 -7.60 9.34
C GLY A 80 2.45 -6.65 10.47
N GLY A 81 2.01 -7.20 11.60
CA GLY A 81 1.97 -6.50 12.88
C GLY A 81 3.40 -6.30 13.42
N GLU A 82 3.81 -7.11 14.39
CA GLU A 82 5.23 -7.26 14.75
C GLU A 82 5.66 -8.71 14.52
N ALA A 83 6.36 -8.97 13.41
CA ALA A 83 6.71 -10.34 13.04
C ALA A 83 7.57 -11.04 14.11
N SER A 84 8.41 -10.31 14.84
CA SER A 84 9.33 -10.90 15.82
C SER A 84 8.67 -11.48 17.09
N ILE A 85 7.41 -11.12 17.39
CA ILE A 85 6.65 -11.76 18.49
C ILE A 85 6.09 -13.12 18.07
N HIS A 86 6.02 -13.40 16.78
CA HIS A 86 5.51 -14.69 16.29
C HIS A 86 6.39 -15.83 16.82
N PRO A 87 5.83 -16.88 17.46
CA PRO A 87 6.61 -17.94 18.13
C PRO A 87 7.65 -18.64 17.25
N ARG A 88 7.43 -18.63 15.94
CA ARG A 88 8.28 -19.26 14.92
C ARG A 88 9.09 -18.30 14.06
N PHE A 89 9.10 -17.00 14.37
CA PHE A 89 9.82 -16.00 13.59
C PHE A 89 11.28 -16.38 13.30
N TYR A 90 12.02 -16.76 14.35
CA TYR A 90 13.44 -17.11 14.23
C TYR A 90 13.67 -18.39 13.41
N ASP A 91 12.86 -19.44 13.63
CA ASP A 91 12.97 -20.71 12.90
C ASP A 91 12.66 -20.52 11.40
N LEU A 92 11.56 -19.82 11.10
CA LEU A 92 11.16 -19.52 9.74
C LEU A 92 12.22 -18.69 9.02
N SER A 93 12.68 -17.60 9.64
CA SER A 93 13.66 -16.69 9.04
C SER A 93 14.98 -17.41 8.77
N ASN A 94 15.45 -18.24 9.70
CA ASN A 94 16.65 -19.06 9.51
C ASN A 94 16.48 -20.02 8.32
N LYS A 95 15.40 -20.82 8.29
CA LYS A 95 15.13 -21.79 7.21
C LYS A 95 15.04 -21.12 5.84
N LEU A 96 14.34 -19.99 5.73
CA LEU A 96 14.22 -19.25 4.47
C LEU A 96 15.56 -18.63 4.04
N SER A 97 16.34 -18.13 4.99
CA SER A 97 17.64 -17.50 4.71
C SER A 97 18.69 -18.45 4.13
N HIS A 98 18.47 -19.78 4.12
CA HIS A 98 19.40 -20.70 3.45
C HIS A 98 19.40 -20.55 1.92
N ASN A 99 18.22 -20.32 1.33
CA ASN A 99 18.05 -20.26 -0.14
C ASN A 99 17.59 -18.90 -0.64
N HIS A 100 17.12 -18.02 0.25
CA HIS A 100 16.48 -16.77 -0.09
C HIS A 100 17.12 -15.60 0.64
N TYR A 101 16.85 -14.40 0.15
CA TYR A 101 17.28 -13.15 0.78
C TYR A 101 16.13 -12.60 1.62
N ILE A 102 16.42 -12.19 2.85
CA ILE A 102 15.38 -11.76 3.81
C ILE A 102 15.54 -10.28 4.14
N SER A 103 14.42 -9.57 4.23
CA SER A 103 14.36 -8.29 4.93
C SER A 103 13.37 -8.38 6.06
N VAL A 104 13.69 -7.79 7.21
CA VAL A 104 12.82 -7.82 8.40
C VAL A 104 12.32 -6.42 8.66
N TYR A 105 11.00 -6.24 8.72
CA TYR A 105 10.37 -4.99 9.14
C TYR A 105 9.88 -5.13 10.57
N THR A 106 10.36 -4.27 11.47
CA THR A 106 10.14 -4.43 12.91
C THR A 106 10.08 -3.08 13.64
N ASN A 107 9.34 -3.04 14.74
CA ASN A 107 9.40 -1.99 15.76
C ASN A 107 10.64 -2.10 16.67
N LEU A 108 11.51 -3.08 16.43
CA LEU A 108 12.76 -3.37 17.15
C LEU A 108 12.57 -3.81 18.61
N SER A 109 11.37 -4.30 18.96
CA SER A 109 11.12 -4.92 20.27
C SER A 109 11.71 -6.33 20.40
N LEU A 110 12.24 -6.91 19.31
CA LEU A 110 12.83 -8.24 19.26
C LEU A 110 14.01 -8.45 20.23
N ASP A 111 14.24 -9.72 20.55
CA ASP A 111 15.39 -10.21 21.33
C ASP A 111 16.61 -10.32 20.41
N ILE A 112 17.51 -9.35 20.53
CA ILE A 112 18.71 -9.21 19.70
C ILE A 112 19.65 -10.40 19.89
N ASP A 113 19.82 -10.88 21.12
CA ASP A 113 20.71 -12.00 21.41
C ASP A 113 20.17 -13.30 20.79
N ARG A 114 18.84 -13.48 20.81
CA ARG A 114 18.20 -14.61 20.13
C ARG A 114 18.31 -14.50 18.62
N LEU A 115 18.21 -13.29 18.05
CA LEU A 115 18.41 -13.06 16.61
C LEU A 115 19.80 -13.56 16.18
N PHE A 116 20.85 -13.10 16.85
CA PHE A 116 22.24 -13.44 16.52
C PHE A 116 22.55 -14.92 16.64
N ARG A 117 21.94 -15.61 17.62
CA ARG A 117 22.12 -17.06 17.76
C ARG A 117 21.33 -17.88 16.75
N SER A 118 20.27 -17.31 16.16
CA SER A 118 19.31 -18.08 15.37
C SER A 118 19.47 -17.90 13.87
N ILE A 119 20.01 -16.76 13.40
CA ILE A 119 20.00 -16.38 11.98
C ILE A 119 21.38 -15.82 11.60
N SER A 120 21.92 -16.25 10.46
CA SER A 120 23.13 -15.66 9.87
C SER A 120 22.80 -14.35 9.15
N SER A 121 23.65 -13.33 9.27
CA SER A 121 23.48 -12.05 8.58
C SER A 121 23.75 -12.11 7.06
N GLU A 122 24.41 -13.16 6.56
CA GLU A 122 24.88 -13.27 5.15
C GLU A 122 23.78 -13.07 4.10
N ARG A 123 22.55 -13.47 4.40
CA ARG A 123 21.38 -13.33 3.51
C ARG A 123 20.30 -12.41 4.06
N ILE A 124 20.62 -11.63 5.09
CA ILE A 124 19.76 -10.57 5.60
C ILE A 124 20.07 -9.28 4.87
N LEU A 125 19.16 -8.87 3.98
CA LEU A 125 19.35 -7.66 3.22
C LEU A 125 19.24 -6.39 4.04
N THR A 126 18.26 -6.36 4.93
CA THR A 126 18.09 -5.25 5.85
C THR A 126 17.20 -5.64 7.02
N VAL A 127 17.47 -5.03 8.17
CA VAL A 127 16.52 -4.93 9.26
C VAL A 127 16.00 -3.49 9.30
N ARG A 128 14.80 -3.27 8.74
CA ARG A 128 14.11 -1.98 8.75
C ARG A 128 13.43 -1.80 10.10
N CYS A 129 13.99 -0.89 10.89
CA CYS A 129 13.63 -0.63 12.27
C CYS A 129 12.82 0.67 12.36
N THR A 130 11.55 0.60 12.74
CA THR A 130 10.71 1.80 12.87
C THR A 130 10.66 2.27 14.32
N LEU A 131 11.04 3.52 14.60
CA LEU A 131 10.94 4.11 15.93
C LEU A 131 9.49 4.54 16.20
N HIS A 132 8.73 3.67 16.85
CA HIS A 132 7.33 3.93 17.19
C HIS A 132 7.12 4.60 18.55
N ASN A 133 8.06 4.52 19.50
CA ASN A 133 7.93 5.15 20.81
C ASN A 133 9.21 5.92 21.15
N LEU A 134 9.12 7.26 21.20
CA LEU A 134 10.24 8.15 21.54
C LEU A 134 10.75 7.95 22.98
N GLU A 135 9.92 7.47 23.90
CA GLU A 135 10.37 7.16 25.28
C GLU A 135 11.37 5.99 25.32
N LYS A 136 11.32 5.10 24.31
CA LYS A 136 12.24 3.96 24.17
C LYS A 136 13.44 4.25 23.28
N GLU A 137 13.65 5.52 22.91
CA GLU A 137 14.68 5.91 21.95
C GLU A 137 16.09 5.42 22.32
N SER A 138 16.48 5.51 23.60
CA SER A 138 17.82 5.10 24.02
C SER A 138 18.07 3.59 23.83
N ASP A 139 17.10 2.75 24.17
CA ASP A 139 17.18 1.30 23.95
C ASP A 139 17.20 0.98 22.46
N PHE A 140 16.33 1.66 21.69
CA PHE A 140 16.23 1.50 20.25
C PHE A 140 17.57 1.79 19.54
N PHE A 141 18.22 2.91 19.85
CA PHE A 141 19.53 3.24 19.28
C PHE A 141 20.65 2.29 19.73
N ASN A 142 20.58 1.77 20.96
CA ASN A 142 21.53 0.74 21.39
C ASN A 142 21.38 -0.55 20.58
N LYS A 143 20.13 -1.02 20.35
CA LYS A 143 19.86 -2.20 19.51
C LYS A 143 20.29 -1.99 18.06
N LEU A 144 20.03 -0.81 17.50
CA LEU A 144 20.51 -0.43 16.17
C LEU A 144 22.03 -0.55 16.05
N ARG A 145 22.79 -0.07 17.05
CA ARG A 145 24.25 -0.21 17.10
C ARG A 145 24.67 -1.68 17.12
N LEU A 146 24.03 -2.50 17.96
CA LEU A 146 24.31 -3.94 18.05
C LEU A 146 24.06 -4.66 16.71
N LEU A 147 22.95 -4.36 16.03
CA LEU A 147 22.66 -4.92 14.70
C LEU A 147 23.73 -4.53 13.67
N LYS A 148 24.19 -3.28 13.69
CA LYS A 148 25.26 -2.81 12.79
C LYS A 148 26.57 -3.53 13.08
N GLU A 149 26.96 -3.68 14.34
CA GLU A 149 28.19 -4.37 14.76
C GLU A 149 28.19 -5.87 14.38
N ALA A 150 27.01 -6.47 14.22
CA ALA A 150 26.82 -7.85 13.80
C ALA A 150 26.51 -8.00 12.29
N ASP A 151 26.71 -6.95 11.49
CA ASP A 151 26.51 -6.93 10.03
C ASP A 151 25.07 -7.24 9.54
N PHE A 152 24.04 -6.96 10.35
CA PHE A 152 22.62 -7.16 9.98
C PHE A 152 22.01 -6.01 9.14
N ASN A 153 22.82 -5.05 8.69
CA ASN A 153 22.40 -3.94 7.81
C ASN A 153 21.13 -3.19 8.29
N PRO A 154 21.10 -2.66 9.53
CA PRO A 154 19.91 -1.95 10.02
C PRO A 154 19.67 -0.66 9.23
N ALA A 155 18.40 -0.33 8.97
CA ALA A 155 17.95 1.00 8.54
C ALA A 155 16.84 1.48 9.47
N MET A 156 16.93 2.73 9.88
CA MET A 156 15.95 3.35 10.75
C MET A 156 14.84 4.03 9.94
N VAL A 157 13.60 3.87 10.39
CA VAL A 157 12.42 4.57 9.86
C VAL A 157 11.77 5.40 10.96
N LEU A 158 11.31 6.60 10.60
CA LEU A 158 10.46 7.42 11.44
C LEU A 158 9.22 7.88 10.64
N VAL A 159 8.04 7.68 11.21
CA VAL A 159 6.79 8.23 10.65
C VAL A 159 6.68 9.70 11.06
N ALA A 160 6.50 10.59 10.08
CA ALA A 160 6.46 12.04 10.27
C ALA A 160 5.10 12.52 10.82
N THR A 161 4.67 12.01 11.98
CA THR A 161 3.47 12.52 12.65
C THR A 161 3.67 13.98 13.09
N PRO A 162 2.59 14.79 13.19
CA PRO A 162 2.69 16.20 13.57
C PRO A 162 3.58 16.47 14.79
N GLU A 163 3.43 15.68 15.85
CA GLU A 163 4.19 15.82 17.08
C GLU A 163 5.66 15.38 16.98
N ARG A 164 6.03 14.64 15.93
CA ARG A 164 7.41 14.16 15.70
C ARG A 164 8.21 15.02 14.73
N ILE A 165 7.55 15.88 13.95
CA ILE A 165 8.23 16.76 12.99
C ILE A 165 9.37 17.56 13.65
N PRO A 166 9.19 18.17 14.85
CA PRO A 166 10.28 18.90 15.49
C PRO A 166 11.51 18.04 15.86
N GLU A 167 11.33 16.72 15.98
CA GLU A 167 12.39 15.79 16.39
C GLU A 167 13.18 15.22 15.21
N ILE A 168 12.71 15.42 13.97
CA ILE A 168 13.27 14.79 12.76
C ILE A 168 14.77 15.07 12.63
N ASP A 169 15.19 16.34 12.68
CA ASP A 169 16.59 16.71 12.48
C ASP A 169 17.48 16.15 13.60
N ARG A 170 16.99 16.11 14.84
CA ARG A 170 17.70 15.53 15.99
C ARG A 170 17.89 14.02 15.83
N ILE A 171 16.85 13.32 15.40
CA ILE A 171 16.89 11.87 15.19
C ILE A 171 17.77 11.52 14.00
N ALA A 172 17.64 12.24 12.87
CA ALA A 172 18.48 12.06 11.70
C ALA A 172 19.96 12.23 12.04
N ALA A 173 20.33 13.26 12.82
CA ALA A 173 21.70 13.47 13.28
C ALA A 173 22.26 12.29 14.10
N LYS A 174 21.43 11.65 14.94
CA LYS A 174 21.84 10.43 15.66
C LYS A 174 22.10 9.25 14.71
N CYS A 175 21.25 9.05 13.72
CA CYS A 175 21.46 8.03 12.69
C CYS A 175 22.75 8.29 11.91
N THR A 176 23.00 9.53 11.48
CA THR A 176 24.24 9.91 10.80
C THR A 176 25.47 9.64 11.66
N ALA A 177 25.44 9.97 12.95
CA ALA A 177 26.55 9.71 13.87
C ALA A 177 26.84 8.21 14.04
N LEU A 178 25.82 7.36 13.91
CA LEU A 178 25.96 5.90 13.93
C LEU A 178 26.21 5.30 12.53
N GLU A 179 26.26 6.12 11.47
CA GLU A 179 26.28 5.71 10.06
C GLU A 179 25.17 4.70 9.74
N ILE A 180 23.98 4.92 10.30
CA ILE A 180 22.78 4.12 10.05
C ILE A 180 21.90 4.87 9.06
N PRO A 181 21.48 4.25 7.95
CA PRO A 181 20.54 4.85 7.02
C PRO A 181 19.23 5.20 7.72
N PHE A 182 18.67 6.35 7.36
CA PHE A 182 17.48 6.89 7.97
C PHE A 182 16.45 7.24 6.90
N SER A 183 15.19 6.87 7.13
CA SER A 183 14.08 7.17 6.24
C SER A 183 12.90 7.79 6.98
N LEU A 184 12.39 8.88 6.43
CA LEU A 184 11.14 9.52 6.83
C LEU A 184 10.00 8.98 6.00
N PHE A 185 8.97 8.52 6.69
CA PHE A 185 7.73 8.10 6.08
C PHE A 185 6.70 9.19 6.35
N PRO A 186 6.25 9.95 5.33
CA PRO A 186 5.09 10.80 5.45
C PRO A 186 3.92 10.00 6.04
N LEU A 187 3.24 10.61 7.00
CA LEU A 187 2.04 10.03 7.57
C LEU A 187 1.00 9.88 6.46
N ALA A 188 0.31 8.74 6.48
CA ALA A 188 -0.74 8.44 5.53
C ALA A 188 -1.92 7.82 6.28
N GLY A 189 -3.12 8.29 5.94
CA GLY A 189 -4.35 7.88 6.60
C GLY A 189 -4.82 8.84 7.69
N PRO A 190 -5.90 8.47 8.39
CA PRO A 190 -6.49 9.29 9.44
C PRO A 190 -5.60 9.33 10.69
N TYR A 191 -5.43 10.52 11.26
CA TYR A 191 -4.72 10.74 12.51
C TYR A 191 -5.22 12.00 13.22
N LEU A 192 -5.61 11.89 14.49
CA LEU A 192 -6.12 13.00 15.32
C LEU A 192 -7.19 13.87 14.61
N GLY A 193 -8.12 13.23 13.90
CA GLY A 193 -9.23 13.91 13.21
C GLY A 193 -8.86 14.57 11.87
N LYS A 194 -7.62 14.44 11.41
CA LYS A 194 -7.13 14.87 10.10
C LYS A 194 -6.77 13.66 9.22
N ILE A 195 -6.59 13.87 7.92
CA ILE A 195 -6.21 12.85 6.93
C ILE A 195 -4.91 13.27 6.26
N TYR A 196 -3.87 12.44 6.36
CA TYR A 196 -2.54 12.74 5.86
C TYR A 196 -2.21 11.94 4.59
N PRO A 197 -1.32 12.43 3.70
CA PRO A 197 -0.56 13.67 3.79
C PRO A 197 -1.36 14.93 3.40
N ARG A 198 -2.65 14.79 3.04
CA ARG A 198 -3.49 15.90 2.58
C ARG A 198 -3.52 17.08 3.55
N ASP A 199 -3.68 16.79 4.83
CA ASP A 199 -3.90 17.77 5.88
C ASP A 199 -2.59 18.16 6.62
N TYR A 200 -1.43 17.88 6.03
CA TYR A 200 -0.20 18.58 6.43
C TYR A 200 -0.31 20.06 6.11
N ASP A 201 0.20 20.91 6.98
CA ASP A 201 0.35 22.33 6.68
C ASP A 201 1.43 22.53 5.61
N GLN A 202 1.38 23.66 4.88
CA GLN A 202 2.31 23.91 3.78
C GLN A 202 3.76 23.91 4.27
N ASP A 203 4.05 24.57 5.39
CA ASP A 203 5.39 24.64 5.98
C ASP A 203 5.95 23.25 6.31
N VAL A 204 5.09 22.32 6.73
CA VAL A 204 5.49 20.93 6.99
C VAL A 204 5.83 20.20 5.70
N ARG A 205 5.02 20.40 4.66
CA ARG A 205 5.30 19.79 3.35
C ARG A 205 6.60 20.31 2.77
N ASP A 206 6.82 21.62 2.83
CA ASP A 206 8.05 22.25 2.36
C ASP A 206 9.25 21.74 3.17
N PHE A 207 9.14 21.67 4.50
CA PHE A 207 10.17 21.08 5.37
C PHE A 207 10.56 19.66 4.96
N LEU A 208 9.58 18.81 4.63
CA LEU A 208 9.82 17.42 4.20
C LEU A 208 10.39 17.34 2.78
N LEU A 209 9.92 18.18 1.85
CA LEU A 209 10.36 18.20 0.45
C LEU A 209 11.75 18.82 0.28
N GLU A 210 12.16 19.73 1.16
CA GLU A 210 13.53 20.27 1.24
C GLU A 210 14.56 19.26 1.76
N ARG A 211 14.10 18.09 2.23
CA ARG A 211 14.94 17.00 2.76
C ARG A 211 14.72 15.69 2.00
N PRO A 212 14.87 15.68 0.66
CA PRO A 212 14.55 14.51 -0.16
C PRO A 212 15.42 13.29 0.18
N SER A 213 16.66 13.48 0.64
CA SER A 213 17.52 12.38 1.10
C SER A 213 17.02 11.68 2.36
N LEU A 214 16.24 12.37 3.20
CA LEU A 214 15.59 11.73 4.34
C LEU A 214 14.32 11.01 3.92
N VAL A 215 13.62 11.48 2.87
CA VAL A 215 12.44 10.83 2.31
C VAL A 215 12.90 9.82 1.24
N LEU A 216 13.51 8.72 1.70
CA LEU A 216 14.29 7.77 0.89
C LEU A 216 13.56 7.22 -0.35
N TYR A 217 12.22 7.16 -0.32
CA TYR A 217 11.45 6.57 -1.41
C TYR A 217 10.78 7.66 -2.27
N PRO A 218 11.04 7.71 -3.58
CA PRO A 218 10.39 8.64 -4.51
C PRO A 218 8.85 8.61 -4.41
N GLY A 219 8.26 7.44 -4.09
CA GLY A 219 6.83 7.32 -3.87
C GLY A 219 6.31 8.16 -2.70
N HIS A 220 7.08 8.33 -1.63
CA HIS A 220 6.70 9.20 -0.53
C HIS A 220 6.74 10.68 -0.90
N ILE A 221 7.71 11.10 -1.73
CA ILE A 221 7.78 12.45 -2.28
C ILE A 221 6.55 12.72 -3.15
N VAL A 222 6.21 11.80 -4.06
CA VAL A 222 5.02 11.94 -4.91
C VAL A 222 3.73 12.02 -4.09
N ARG A 223 3.60 11.27 -2.99
CA ARG A 223 2.44 11.38 -2.07
C ARG A 223 2.34 12.77 -1.44
N LEU A 224 3.46 13.35 -1.03
CA LEU A 224 3.50 14.72 -0.51
C LEU A 224 3.10 15.75 -1.57
N LEU A 225 3.62 15.62 -2.80
CA LEU A 225 3.33 16.50 -3.93
C LEU A 225 1.87 16.40 -4.40
N THR A 226 1.30 15.19 -4.41
CA THR A 226 -0.07 14.94 -4.87
C THR A 226 -1.12 15.09 -3.77
N HIS A 227 -0.69 15.26 -2.51
CA HIS A 227 -1.55 15.30 -1.33
C HIS A 227 -2.45 14.06 -1.18
N LYS A 228 -1.94 12.89 -1.56
CA LYS A 228 -2.68 11.62 -1.57
C LYS A 228 -1.97 10.56 -0.75
N GLU A 229 -2.76 9.72 -0.07
CA GLU A 229 -2.27 8.56 0.69
C GLU A 229 -1.58 7.53 -0.20
N GLY A 230 -2.14 7.29 -1.39
CA GLY A 230 -1.56 6.39 -2.38
C GLY A 230 -0.99 7.15 -3.59
N LEU A 231 -0.17 6.44 -4.36
CA LEU A 231 0.33 6.93 -5.63
C LEU A 231 -0.74 6.83 -6.70
N VAL A 232 -0.91 7.87 -7.48
CA VAL A 232 -1.83 7.86 -8.62
C VAL A 232 -1.18 7.07 -9.76
N THR A 233 -1.40 5.77 -9.81
CA THR A 233 -0.76 4.88 -10.81
C THR A 233 -1.75 4.38 -11.85
N SER A 234 -2.93 4.99 -11.97
CA SER A 234 -3.93 4.59 -12.96
C SER A 234 -3.36 4.69 -14.37
N GLY A 235 -3.46 3.60 -15.13
CA GLY A 235 -2.94 3.51 -16.51
C GLY A 235 -1.42 3.29 -16.61
N PHE A 236 -0.70 3.08 -15.51
CA PHE A 236 0.71 2.67 -15.55
C PHE A 236 0.86 1.14 -15.56
N MET A 237 1.91 0.65 -16.22
CA MET A 237 2.30 -0.76 -16.20
C MET A 237 2.86 -1.11 -14.82
N CYS A 238 2.43 -2.26 -14.30
CA CYS A 238 2.72 -2.71 -12.96
C CYS A 238 3.19 -4.17 -13.00
N THR A 239 4.37 -4.44 -12.44
CA THR A 239 4.98 -5.78 -12.30
C THR A 239 4.44 -6.59 -11.11
N ALA A 240 3.61 -5.98 -10.25
CA ALA A 240 2.92 -6.71 -9.18
C ALA A 240 2.05 -7.82 -9.77
N GLY A 241 2.16 -9.01 -9.20
CA GLY A 241 1.61 -10.26 -9.71
C GLY A 241 2.50 -10.97 -10.72
N ALA A 242 3.52 -10.33 -11.30
CA ALA A 242 4.48 -10.98 -12.19
C ALA A 242 5.78 -11.33 -11.45
N ASN A 243 6.35 -10.37 -10.71
CA ASN A 243 7.57 -10.57 -9.93
C ASN A 243 7.49 -10.03 -8.48
N PHE A 244 6.40 -9.38 -8.11
CA PHE A 244 6.14 -8.92 -6.74
C PHE A 244 4.81 -9.46 -6.23
N PHE A 245 4.74 -9.83 -4.94
CA PHE A 245 3.58 -10.48 -4.34
C PHE A 245 3.32 -10.04 -2.89
N SER A 246 2.05 -9.94 -2.50
CA SER A 246 1.63 -9.89 -1.09
C SER A 246 1.25 -11.30 -0.64
N ILE A 247 1.77 -11.76 0.49
CA ILE A 247 1.64 -13.13 0.97
C ILE A 247 1.19 -13.09 2.44
N HIS A 248 0.08 -13.76 2.75
CA HIS A 248 -0.44 -13.82 4.12
C HIS A 248 -0.18 -15.20 4.71
N ALA A 249 0.61 -15.30 5.78
CA ALA A 249 0.89 -16.58 6.41
C ALA A 249 -0.40 -17.22 6.96
N GLU A 250 -1.26 -16.46 7.63
CA GLU A 250 -2.46 -17.00 8.30
C GLU A 250 -3.44 -17.69 7.34
N THR A 251 -3.74 -17.06 6.21
CA THR A 251 -4.67 -17.62 5.21
C THR A 251 -3.95 -18.47 4.16
N GLY A 252 -2.63 -18.30 4.06
CA GLY A 252 -1.78 -18.78 2.98
C GLY A 252 -1.97 -18.06 1.66
N ALA A 253 -2.85 -17.06 1.56
CA ALA A 253 -3.17 -16.40 0.29
C ALA A 253 -1.94 -15.68 -0.29
N ILE A 254 -1.74 -15.87 -1.60
CA ILE A 254 -0.80 -15.10 -2.40
C ILE A 254 -1.63 -14.20 -3.30
N ASN A 255 -1.44 -12.90 -3.14
CA ASN A 255 -2.14 -11.85 -3.86
C ASN A 255 -1.19 -11.11 -4.79
N ARG A 256 -1.75 -10.50 -5.84
CA ARG A 256 -1.03 -9.63 -6.76
C ARG A 256 -0.22 -8.54 -6.03
N CYS A 257 -0.85 -7.84 -5.09
CA CYS A 257 -0.26 -6.88 -4.17
C CYS A 257 -1.26 -6.58 -3.04
N GLU A 258 -0.86 -5.77 -2.07
CA GLU A 258 -1.74 -5.36 -0.97
C GLU A 258 -2.90 -4.46 -1.42
N GLY A 259 -2.76 -3.73 -2.53
CA GLY A 259 -3.80 -2.80 -2.99
C GLY A 259 -4.88 -3.40 -3.90
N VAL A 260 -4.62 -4.55 -4.53
CA VAL A 260 -5.52 -5.15 -5.54
C VAL A 260 -6.15 -6.45 -5.04
N HIS A 261 -5.56 -7.12 -4.05
CA HIS A 261 -6.05 -8.38 -3.43
C HIS A 261 -6.51 -9.49 -4.40
N GLN A 262 -6.14 -9.42 -5.68
CA GLN A 262 -6.39 -10.47 -6.66
C GLN A 262 -5.55 -11.70 -6.27
N LYS A 263 -6.22 -12.78 -5.87
CA LYS A 263 -5.56 -14.03 -5.48
C LYS A 263 -4.95 -14.70 -6.70
N ILE A 264 -3.66 -15.03 -6.61
CA ILE A 264 -2.89 -15.72 -7.64
C ILE A 264 -2.31 -17.06 -7.15
N GLY A 265 -2.51 -17.38 -5.88
CA GLY A 265 -2.00 -18.63 -5.30
C GLY A 265 -2.31 -18.82 -3.83
N ASN A 266 -1.79 -19.92 -3.28
CA ASN A 266 -1.78 -20.20 -1.86
C ASN A 266 -0.56 -21.06 -1.45
N ILE A 267 0.21 -20.58 -0.46
CA ILE A 267 1.45 -21.24 -0.01
C ILE A 267 1.22 -22.64 0.57
N TYR A 268 0.03 -22.92 1.11
CA TYR A 268 -0.26 -24.22 1.70
C TYR A 268 -0.79 -25.26 0.72
N THR A 269 -1.36 -24.83 -0.41
CA THR A 269 -1.78 -25.75 -1.48
C THR A 269 -0.71 -25.91 -2.56
N GLY A 270 0.32 -25.06 -2.54
CA GLY A 270 1.35 -25.00 -3.58
C GLY A 270 0.86 -24.39 -4.90
N GLN A 271 -0.42 -23.96 -4.98
CA GLN A 271 -0.94 -23.29 -6.16
C GLN A 271 -0.29 -21.92 -6.28
N PHE A 272 0.33 -21.63 -7.42
CA PHE A 272 0.93 -20.35 -7.70
C PHE A 272 0.96 -20.10 -9.21
N SER A 273 0.29 -19.04 -9.64
CA SER A 273 0.14 -18.70 -11.06
C SER A 273 0.42 -17.20 -11.24
N PRO A 274 1.70 -16.80 -11.23
CA PRO A 274 2.06 -15.41 -11.47
C PRO A 274 1.70 -14.99 -12.90
N LEU A 275 1.50 -13.69 -13.09
CA LEU A 275 1.33 -13.05 -14.38
C LEU A 275 2.61 -13.20 -15.22
N ILE A 276 2.44 -13.27 -16.54
CA ILE A 276 3.55 -13.53 -17.49
C ILE A 276 4.43 -12.27 -17.69
N GLY A 277 3.97 -11.09 -17.24
CA GLY A 277 4.72 -9.85 -17.34
C GLY A 277 3.97 -8.68 -16.70
N PRO A 278 4.51 -7.45 -16.82
CA PRO A 278 3.84 -6.27 -16.31
C PRO A 278 2.45 -6.11 -16.97
N THR A 279 1.46 -5.72 -16.18
CA THR A 279 0.09 -5.46 -16.65
C THR A 279 -0.41 -4.15 -16.07
N ILE A 280 -1.41 -3.54 -16.71
CA ILE A 280 -2.01 -2.31 -16.20
C ILE A 280 -2.62 -2.57 -14.82
N CYS A 281 -2.37 -1.66 -13.89
CA CYS A 281 -2.94 -1.75 -12.55
C CYS A 281 -4.47 -1.48 -12.59
N PRO A 282 -5.32 -2.36 -12.04
CA PRO A 282 -6.76 -2.14 -11.96
C PRO A 282 -7.12 -1.14 -10.85
N SER A 283 -6.21 -0.85 -9.92
CA SER A 283 -6.43 0.17 -8.89
C SER A 283 -6.17 1.57 -9.42
N SER A 284 -7.01 2.52 -9.01
CA SER A 284 -6.84 3.95 -9.27
C SER A 284 -5.77 4.61 -8.39
N SER A 285 -5.36 3.92 -7.31
CA SER A 285 -4.38 4.41 -6.34
C SER A 285 -3.55 3.25 -5.79
N CYS A 286 -2.23 3.30 -5.95
CA CYS A 286 -1.31 2.33 -5.35
C CYS A 286 -1.09 2.68 -3.87
N ILE A 287 -1.60 1.83 -2.99
CA ILE A 287 -1.47 1.96 -1.53
C ILE A 287 -0.43 1.00 -0.94
N ASP A 288 0.15 0.13 -1.76
CA ASP A 288 1.16 -0.83 -1.30
C ASP A 288 2.47 -0.08 -1.06
N TYR A 289 2.75 0.27 0.19
CA TYR A 289 3.95 1.00 0.58
C TYR A 289 5.24 0.25 0.23
N CYS A 290 5.22 -1.08 0.16
CA CYS A 290 6.42 -1.88 -0.11
C CYS A 290 6.73 -1.98 -1.61
N TYR A 291 5.70 -1.90 -2.46
CA TYR A 291 5.83 -1.97 -3.92
C TYR A 291 5.75 -0.61 -4.63
N ALA A 292 5.10 0.38 -4.02
CA ALA A 292 5.11 1.77 -4.46
C ALA A 292 6.54 2.33 -4.55
N ASP A 293 7.41 1.86 -3.65
CA ASP A 293 8.85 2.14 -3.67
C ASP A 293 9.47 1.59 -4.98
N ASN A 294 9.22 0.32 -5.34
CA ASN A 294 9.68 -0.28 -6.61
C ASN A 294 9.07 0.34 -7.88
N LEU A 295 7.82 0.83 -7.84
CA LEU A 295 7.16 1.47 -9.00
C LEU A 295 7.73 2.86 -9.27
N ALA A 296 7.98 3.62 -8.21
CA ALA A 296 8.64 4.91 -8.30
C ALA A 296 10.13 4.72 -8.61
N ASP A 297 10.75 3.63 -8.15
CA ASP A 297 12.10 3.23 -8.56
C ASP A 297 12.15 2.90 -10.06
N ASN A 298 11.20 2.19 -10.64
CA ASN A 298 11.17 1.95 -12.11
C ASN A 298 11.10 3.24 -12.96
N TYR A 299 10.61 4.36 -12.42
CA TYR A 299 10.51 5.65 -13.12
C TYR A 299 11.62 6.65 -12.69
N ALA A 300 12.06 6.59 -11.44
CA ALA A 300 13.11 7.44 -10.88
C ALA A 300 14.48 6.81 -11.10
N TYR A 301 14.67 5.55 -10.73
CA TYR A 301 15.87 4.77 -11.04
C TYR A 301 15.60 3.93 -12.29
N ASN A 302 15.97 4.49 -13.44
CA ASN A 302 16.38 3.63 -14.55
C ASN A 302 17.17 2.45 -13.96
N PHE A 303 16.86 1.21 -14.36
CA PHE A 303 17.55 -0.04 -14.01
C PHE A 303 19.09 -0.02 -14.26
N PHE A 304 19.67 1.16 -14.55
CA PHE A 304 21.04 1.47 -14.84
C PHE A 304 21.70 2.15 -13.61
N ASN A 305 22.39 1.33 -12.82
CA ASN A 305 23.76 1.47 -12.29
C ASN A 305 24.34 2.81 -11.80
N GLU A 306 23.63 3.94 -11.73
CA GLU A 306 24.14 5.17 -11.11
C GLU A 306 23.14 5.84 -10.15
N PRO A 307 23.58 6.26 -8.94
CA PRO A 307 22.73 6.99 -8.01
C PRO A 307 22.40 8.38 -8.59
N LEU A 308 21.11 8.70 -8.67
CA LEU A 308 20.66 10.06 -9.00
C LEU A 308 21.11 11.07 -7.93
N SER A 309 21.40 12.30 -8.35
CA SER A 309 21.46 13.42 -7.41
C SER A 309 20.08 13.70 -6.80
N GLU A 310 20.05 14.32 -5.61
CA GLU A 310 18.79 14.71 -4.96
C GLU A 310 17.92 15.60 -5.87
N ALA A 311 18.55 16.53 -6.60
CA ALA A 311 17.86 17.43 -7.52
C ALA A 311 17.22 16.69 -8.70
N GLU A 312 17.90 15.69 -9.26
CA GLU A 312 17.35 14.86 -10.34
C GLU A 312 16.19 13.99 -9.85
N MET A 313 16.33 13.39 -8.66
CA MET A 313 15.26 12.60 -8.05
C MET A 313 14.01 13.43 -7.82
N LEU A 314 14.15 14.63 -7.23
CA LEU A 314 13.03 15.56 -7.03
C LEU A 314 12.38 15.96 -8.36
N THR A 315 13.18 16.31 -9.37
CA THR A 315 12.67 16.67 -10.70
C THR A 315 11.84 15.55 -11.30
N ARG A 316 12.29 14.29 -11.19
CA ARG A 316 11.53 13.11 -11.66
C ARG A 316 10.26 12.88 -10.85
N CYS A 317 10.29 13.07 -9.53
CA CYS A 317 9.10 12.97 -8.69
C CYS A 317 8.03 14.01 -9.06
N HIS A 318 8.43 15.25 -9.34
CA HIS A 318 7.54 16.29 -9.84
C HIS A 318 6.93 15.92 -11.19
N ALA A 319 7.75 15.50 -12.15
CA ALA A 319 7.26 15.08 -13.48
C ALA A 319 6.26 13.91 -13.38
N PHE A 320 6.56 12.91 -12.54
CA PHE A 320 5.66 11.79 -12.31
C PHE A 320 4.37 12.21 -11.60
N ALA A 321 4.45 13.08 -10.59
CA ALA A 321 3.28 13.64 -9.91
C ALA A 321 2.36 14.36 -10.91
N ASP A 322 2.91 15.23 -11.76
CA ASP A 322 2.15 15.95 -12.79
C ASP A 322 1.51 15.01 -13.81
N GLU A 323 2.28 14.05 -14.34
CA GLU A 323 1.77 13.04 -15.27
C GLU A 323 0.64 12.22 -14.65
N SER A 324 0.81 11.80 -13.40
CA SER A 324 -0.17 10.99 -12.69
C SER A 324 -1.50 11.73 -12.47
N ILE A 325 -1.44 13.00 -12.07
CA ILE A 325 -2.63 13.85 -11.89
C ILE A 325 -3.29 14.11 -13.24
N MET A 326 -2.51 14.38 -14.29
CA MET A 326 -3.03 14.57 -15.65
C MET A 326 -3.79 13.33 -16.14
N ARG A 327 -3.19 12.13 -16.00
CA ARG A 327 -3.81 10.85 -16.37
C ARG A 327 -5.10 10.63 -15.60
N LEU A 328 -5.09 10.85 -14.27
CA LEU A 328 -6.29 10.72 -13.44
C LEU A 328 -7.40 11.67 -13.86
N ASN A 329 -7.08 12.95 -14.12
CA ASN A 329 -8.06 13.93 -14.57
C ASN A 329 -8.63 13.57 -15.95
N LYS A 330 -7.78 13.09 -16.86
CA LYS A 330 -8.21 12.59 -18.18
C LYS A 330 -9.16 11.39 -18.04
N THR A 331 -8.81 10.40 -17.22
CA THR A 331 -9.68 9.23 -16.95
C THR A 331 -10.99 9.67 -16.34
N ARG A 332 -10.98 10.54 -15.32
CA ARG A 332 -12.19 11.07 -14.69
C ARG A 332 -13.09 11.76 -15.72
N LYS A 333 -12.52 12.63 -16.55
CA LYS A 333 -13.26 13.35 -17.60
C LYS A 333 -13.94 12.38 -18.57
N ILE A 334 -13.21 11.39 -19.08
CA ILE A 334 -13.76 10.36 -19.99
C ILE A 334 -14.87 9.57 -19.29
N THR A 335 -14.66 9.15 -18.04
CA THR A 335 -15.67 8.43 -17.25
C THR A 335 -16.93 9.28 -17.05
N THR A 336 -16.80 10.57 -16.72
CA THR A 336 -17.95 11.46 -16.54
C THR A 336 -18.67 11.74 -17.85
N GLU A 337 -17.95 11.90 -18.97
CA GLU A 337 -18.54 12.09 -20.31
C GLU A 337 -19.38 10.87 -20.71
N ARG A 338 -18.82 9.67 -20.60
CA ARG A 338 -19.55 8.43 -20.92
C ARG A 338 -20.70 8.15 -19.95
N ALA A 339 -20.51 8.43 -18.66
CA ALA A 339 -21.60 8.31 -17.70
C ALA A 339 -22.72 9.31 -18.00
N HIS A 340 -22.38 10.51 -18.50
CA HIS A 340 -23.36 11.50 -18.91
C HIS A 340 -24.20 11.03 -20.11
N GLU A 341 -23.59 10.39 -21.11
CA GLU A 341 -24.31 9.75 -22.22
C GLU A 341 -25.35 8.74 -21.70
N LEU A 342 -25.07 8.09 -20.56
CA LEU A 342 -26.04 7.22 -19.91
C LEU A 342 -27.10 8.01 -19.11
N ILE A 343 -26.70 8.94 -18.26
CA ILE A 343 -27.56 9.61 -17.27
C ILE A 343 -28.47 10.67 -17.91
N ALA A 344 -28.07 11.27 -19.03
CA ALA A 344 -28.81 12.37 -19.65
C ALA A 344 -30.26 11.95 -19.99
N GLY A 345 -31.23 12.65 -19.39
CA GLY A 345 -32.66 12.41 -19.59
C GLY A 345 -33.22 11.18 -18.89
N ARG A 346 -32.43 10.48 -18.05
CA ARG A 346 -32.81 9.23 -17.38
C ARG A 346 -32.67 9.34 -15.86
N LYS A 347 -33.74 9.05 -15.13
CA LYS A 347 -33.78 9.03 -13.68
C LYS A 347 -32.82 7.95 -13.15
N THR A 348 -31.73 8.39 -12.53
CA THR A 348 -30.60 7.52 -12.20
C THR A 348 -30.36 7.46 -10.69
N LEU A 349 -30.17 6.24 -10.18
CA LEU A 349 -29.61 5.98 -8.85
C LEU A 349 -28.13 5.58 -8.97
N LEU A 350 -27.30 6.08 -8.06
CA LEU A 350 -25.91 5.65 -7.93
C LEU A 350 -25.80 4.57 -6.85
N TRP A 351 -25.32 3.38 -7.17
CA TRP A 351 -25.11 2.33 -6.18
C TRP A 351 -23.70 2.41 -5.59
N GLY A 352 -23.60 2.62 -4.27
CA GLY A 352 -22.36 2.77 -3.52
C GLY A 352 -22.12 4.21 -3.09
N SER A 353 -22.43 4.51 -1.83
CA SER A 353 -22.25 5.86 -1.24
C SER A 353 -20.87 6.08 -0.61
N GLY A 354 -19.93 5.16 -0.85
CA GLY A 354 -18.56 5.26 -0.37
C GLY A 354 -17.74 6.33 -1.09
N MET A 355 -16.43 6.33 -0.82
CA MET A 355 -15.48 7.28 -1.40
C MET A 355 -15.56 7.35 -2.94
N ALA A 356 -15.69 6.20 -3.62
CA ALA A 356 -15.78 6.13 -5.08
C ALA A 356 -17.04 6.83 -5.62
N GLY A 357 -18.23 6.50 -5.10
CA GLY A 357 -19.48 7.13 -5.52
C GLY A 357 -19.58 8.61 -5.19
N SER A 358 -19.09 9.02 -4.02
CA SER A 358 -19.04 10.45 -3.65
C SER A 358 -18.11 11.24 -4.58
N PHE A 359 -16.94 10.70 -4.91
CA PHE A 359 -16.02 11.36 -5.84
C PHE A 359 -16.54 11.36 -7.28
N PHE A 360 -17.19 10.28 -7.72
CA PHE A 360 -17.85 10.28 -9.02
C PHE A 360 -18.92 11.37 -9.11
N LEU A 361 -19.81 11.46 -8.12
CA LEU A 361 -20.85 12.49 -8.10
C LEU A 361 -20.23 13.89 -8.09
N GLN A 362 -19.20 14.14 -7.28
CA GLN A 362 -18.52 15.43 -7.29
C GLN A 362 -17.94 15.76 -8.68
N ALA A 363 -17.16 14.85 -9.26
CA ALA A 363 -16.57 15.05 -10.59
C ALA A 363 -17.63 15.25 -11.68
N TYR A 364 -18.76 14.54 -11.59
CA TYR A 364 -19.89 14.72 -12.50
C TYR A 364 -20.51 16.12 -12.35
N LEU A 365 -20.73 16.58 -11.11
CA LEU A 365 -21.30 17.89 -10.79
C LEU A 365 -20.38 19.06 -11.14
N ASP A 366 -19.06 18.84 -11.20
CA ASP A 366 -18.10 19.86 -11.64
C ASP A 366 -18.28 20.23 -13.12
N THR A 367 -18.95 19.39 -13.92
CA THR A 367 -19.14 19.57 -15.38
C THR A 367 -20.61 19.57 -15.83
N TYR A 368 -21.47 18.78 -15.19
CA TYR A 368 -22.85 18.53 -15.63
C TYR A 368 -23.86 18.77 -14.50
N SER A 369 -25.12 19.08 -14.85
CA SER A 369 -26.21 19.10 -13.86
C SER A 369 -26.51 17.71 -13.32
N GLY A 370 -26.64 17.60 -11.99
CA GLY A 370 -27.03 16.37 -11.30
C GLY A 370 -28.53 16.15 -11.15
N ASP A 371 -29.39 16.85 -11.89
CA ASP A 371 -30.85 16.77 -11.74
C ASP A 371 -31.40 15.36 -11.97
N ASN A 372 -30.82 14.64 -12.94
CA ASN A 372 -31.20 13.27 -13.26
C ASN A 372 -30.68 12.24 -12.25
N ILE A 373 -29.76 12.61 -11.36
CA ILE A 373 -29.25 11.75 -10.29
C ILE A 373 -30.13 11.95 -9.05
N VAL A 374 -31.00 11.00 -8.74
CA VAL A 374 -32.01 11.18 -7.67
C VAL A 374 -31.55 10.73 -6.29
N GLY A 375 -30.42 10.02 -6.20
CA GLY A 375 -29.83 9.61 -4.94
C GLY A 375 -28.79 8.51 -5.07
N PHE A 376 -28.35 8.05 -3.90
CA PHE A 376 -27.51 6.87 -3.74
C PHE A 376 -28.32 5.68 -3.23
N VAL A 377 -27.82 4.48 -3.49
CA VAL A 377 -28.22 3.24 -2.81
C VAL A 377 -26.98 2.66 -2.13
N ASP A 378 -27.11 2.18 -0.89
CA ASP A 378 -26.00 1.52 -0.18
C ASP A 378 -26.55 0.38 0.69
N THR A 379 -25.80 -0.72 0.85
CA THR A 379 -26.20 -1.84 1.72
C THR A 379 -25.95 -1.55 3.19
N ASN A 380 -25.09 -0.58 3.52
CA ASN A 380 -24.82 -0.20 4.91
C ASN A 380 -25.99 0.62 5.50
N ASN A 381 -26.72 0.00 6.42
CA ASN A 381 -27.89 0.59 7.07
C ASN A 381 -27.59 1.85 7.90
N GLU A 382 -26.36 2.01 8.41
CA GLU A 382 -25.95 3.19 9.17
C GLU A 382 -25.90 4.45 8.30
N LYS A 383 -25.92 4.29 6.98
CA LYS A 383 -25.87 5.41 6.03
C LYS A 383 -27.25 5.83 5.52
N TRP A 384 -28.27 5.01 5.66
CA TRP A 384 -29.59 5.28 5.10
C TRP A 384 -30.19 6.58 5.64
N GLY A 385 -30.79 7.38 4.75
CA GLY A 385 -31.36 8.68 5.08
C GLY A 385 -30.35 9.83 5.19
N LYS A 386 -29.04 9.56 5.24
CA LYS A 386 -28.00 10.60 5.17
C LYS A 386 -27.90 11.17 3.74
N ASN A 387 -27.24 12.32 3.62
CA ASN A 387 -27.04 13.01 2.35
C ASN A 387 -25.55 13.11 1.99
N ILE A 388 -25.24 12.97 0.70
CA ILE A 388 -23.93 13.24 0.10
C ILE A 388 -24.15 14.21 -1.07
N ASN A 389 -23.51 15.38 -1.03
CA ASN A 389 -23.68 16.42 -2.05
C ASN A 389 -25.15 16.73 -2.39
N GLY A 390 -26.00 16.80 -1.35
CA GLY A 390 -27.44 17.06 -1.50
C GLY A 390 -28.27 15.88 -2.01
N LYS A 391 -27.68 14.70 -2.21
CA LYS A 391 -28.35 13.48 -2.66
C LYS A 391 -28.54 12.50 -1.51
N LYS A 392 -29.76 12.00 -1.31
CA LYS A 392 -30.11 11.08 -0.23
C LYS A 392 -29.59 9.67 -0.49
N ILE A 393 -29.21 8.96 0.57
CA ILE A 393 -28.86 7.53 0.53
C ILE A 393 -30.10 6.70 0.88
N TYR A 394 -30.52 5.83 -0.02
CA TYR A 394 -31.66 4.93 0.11
C TYR A 394 -31.22 3.50 0.44
N ALA A 395 -32.11 2.76 1.07
CA ALA A 395 -31.96 1.32 1.25
C ALA A 395 -32.28 0.58 -0.07
N PRO A 396 -31.68 -0.61 -0.32
CA PRO A 396 -31.92 -1.36 -1.57
C PRO A 396 -33.40 -1.67 -1.86
N HIS A 397 -34.19 -1.97 -0.82
CA HIS A 397 -35.62 -2.26 -0.98
C HIS A 397 -36.47 -1.05 -1.40
N GLN A 398 -35.93 0.16 -1.35
CA GLN A 398 -36.63 1.39 -1.76
C GLN A 398 -36.49 1.67 -3.26
N ILE A 399 -35.66 0.91 -3.99
CA ILE A 399 -35.41 1.17 -5.42
C ILE A 399 -36.70 1.02 -6.23
N ALA A 400 -37.51 0.00 -5.96
CA ALA A 400 -38.78 -0.21 -6.63
C ALA A 400 -39.77 0.95 -6.44
N GLU A 401 -39.75 1.61 -5.27
CA GLU A 401 -40.58 2.81 -5.02
C GLU A 401 -40.05 4.05 -5.72
N ILE A 402 -38.73 4.15 -5.86
CA ILE A 402 -38.07 5.25 -6.58
C ILE A 402 -38.28 5.11 -8.08
N ASP A 403 -38.41 3.89 -8.60
CA ASP A 403 -38.63 3.59 -10.03
C ASP A 403 -37.64 4.34 -10.95
N PRO A 404 -36.33 4.07 -10.83
CA PRO A 404 -35.32 4.69 -11.69
C PRO A 404 -35.30 4.03 -13.08
N ASP A 405 -34.90 4.78 -14.09
CA ASP A 405 -34.57 4.22 -15.41
C ASP A 405 -33.26 3.44 -15.35
N ILE A 406 -32.32 3.90 -14.51
CA ILE A 406 -30.96 3.36 -14.41
C ILE A 406 -30.50 3.22 -12.96
N VAL A 407 -29.79 2.12 -12.69
CA VAL A 407 -28.88 1.98 -11.56
C VAL A 407 -27.44 1.94 -12.08
N LEU A 408 -26.63 2.95 -11.73
CA LEU A 408 -25.21 3.02 -12.07
C LEU A 408 -24.36 2.60 -10.85
N ILE A 409 -23.60 1.52 -10.98
CA ILE A 409 -22.80 0.96 -9.89
C ILE A 409 -21.49 1.73 -9.77
N CYS A 410 -21.34 2.52 -8.71
CA CYS A 410 -20.15 3.31 -8.37
C CYS A 410 -19.32 2.66 -7.24
N ALA A 411 -19.29 1.34 -7.20
CA ALA A 411 -18.56 0.54 -6.21
C ALA A 411 -17.76 -0.58 -6.90
N PRO A 412 -16.64 -0.25 -7.59
CA PRO A 412 -15.95 -1.18 -8.48
C PRO A 412 -15.44 -2.45 -7.76
N ALA A 413 -15.03 -2.34 -6.49
CA ALA A 413 -14.55 -3.47 -5.70
C ALA A 413 -15.63 -4.53 -5.42
N PHE A 414 -16.91 -4.16 -5.52
CA PHE A 414 -18.06 -5.02 -5.24
C PHE A 414 -18.98 -5.13 -6.45
N GLU A 415 -18.52 -4.73 -7.64
CA GLU A 415 -19.40 -4.59 -8.81
C GLU A 415 -20.07 -5.91 -9.20
N GLU A 416 -19.34 -7.04 -9.12
CA GLU A 416 -19.90 -8.37 -9.42
C GLU A 416 -20.95 -8.80 -8.38
N GLU A 417 -20.64 -8.66 -7.10
CA GLU A 417 -21.59 -8.96 -6.01
C GLU A 417 -22.85 -8.09 -6.11
N ILE A 418 -22.68 -6.81 -6.48
CA ILE A 418 -23.79 -5.88 -6.67
C ILE A 418 -24.61 -6.28 -7.90
N LEU A 419 -23.99 -6.65 -9.03
CA LEU A 419 -24.70 -7.11 -10.23
C LEU A 419 -25.54 -8.37 -9.97
N GLU A 420 -25.07 -9.27 -9.11
CA GLU A 420 -25.84 -10.45 -8.68
C GLU A 420 -27.01 -10.08 -7.76
N MET A 421 -26.85 -9.05 -6.93
CA MET A 421 -27.80 -8.66 -5.90
C MET A 421 -28.89 -7.69 -6.38
N VAL A 422 -28.58 -6.75 -7.28
CA VAL A 422 -29.50 -5.69 -7.74
C VAL A 422 -30.80 -6.25 -8.36
N PRO A 423 -30.80 -7.33 -9.17
CA PRO A 423 -32.00 -7.83 -9.83
C PRO A 423 -33.18 -8.16 -8.92
N GLN A 424 -32.93 -8.47 -7.64
CA GLN A 424 -34.01 -8.76 -6.68
C GLN A 424 -34.75 -7.49 -6.19
N TRP A 425 -34.20 -6.30 -6.45
CA TRP A 425 -34.69 -5.01 -5.95
C TRP A 425 -35.21 -4.08 -7.05
N ILE A 426 -35.13 -4.49 -8.31
CA ILE A 426 -35.51 -3.68 -9.48
C ILE A 426 -36.61 -4.36 -10.31
N THR A 427 -37.32 -3.56 -11.10
CA THR A 427 -38.21 -4.08 -12.13
C THR A 427 -37.41 -4.44 -13.39
N PRO A 428 -37.91 -5.34 -14.26
CA PRO A 428 -37.20 -5.74 -15.50
C PRO A 428 -36.91 -4.59 -16.48
N SER A 429 -37.57 -3.44 -16.33
CA SER A 429 -37.35 -2.25 -17.15
C SER A 429 -36.15 -1.41 -16.72
N VAL A 430 -35.68 -1.55 -15.48
CA VAL A 430 -34.52 -0.80 -14.97
C VAL A 430 -33.24 -1.38 -15.56
N GLN A 431 -32.44 -0.51 -16.16
CA GLN A 431 -31.12 -0.90 -16.68
C GLN A 431 -30.05 -0.76 -15.59
N VAL A 432 -29.14 -1.73 -15.51
CA VAL A 432 -28.03 -1.71 -14.55
C VAL A 432 -26.73 -1.61 -15.32
N PHE A 433 -25.89 -0.64 -14.98
CA PHE A 433 -24.57 -0.45 -15.58
C PHE A 433 -23.49 -0.40 -14.50
N GLY A 434 -22.37 -1.07 -14.75
CA GLY A 434 -21.14 -0.90 -13.99
C GLY A 434 -20.37 0.33 -14.43
N LEU A 435 -19.96 1.20 -13.49
CA LEU A 435 -19.09 2.32 -13.84
C LEU A 435 -17.73 1.80 -14.34
N SER A 436 -17.24 0.66 -13.84
CA SER A 436 -15.96 0.10 -14.30
C SER A 436 -16.10 -0.75 -15.57
N LYS A 437 -17.03 -1.71 -15.62
CA LYS A 437 -17.22 -2.51 -16.83
C LYS A 437 -17.88 -1.69 -17.93
N ASP A 438 -19.10 -1.20 -17.75
CA ASP A 438 -19.89 -0.69 -18.88
C ASP A 438 -19.54 0.74 -19.31
N VAL A 439 -19.16 1.59 -18.36
CA VAL A 439 -18.80 2.99 -18.67
C VAL A 439 -17.33 3.12 -19.04
N THR A 440 -16.44 2.40 -18.36
CA THR A 440 -14.99 2.49 -18.68
C THR A 440 -14.48 1.45 -19.68
N ASN A 441 -15.30 0.46 -20.11
CA ASN A 441 -14.95 -0.75 -20.88
C ASN A 441 -13.67 -0.67 -21.75
N SER A 442 -12.65 -1.37 -21.24
CA SER A 442 -11.62 -2.21 -21.88
C SER A 442 -11.51 -2.30 -23.42
N SER A 443 -11.34 -1.19 -24.11
CA SER A 443 -10.78 -1.17 -25.48
C SER A 443 -9.91 0.05 -25.79
N SER A 444 -9.60 0.87 -24.77
CA SER A 444 -8.80 2.11 -24.91
C SER A 444 -7.53 2.15 -24.05
N TYR A 445 -7.12 1.02 -23.48
CA TYR A 445 -5.81 0.85 -22.83
C TYR A 445 -4.81 0.10 -23.73
N GLY A 446 -4.82 0.43 -25.03
CA GLY A 446 -3.77 0.02 -25.96
C GLY A 446 -2.91 1.22 -26.31
N PHE A 447 -1.90 1.49 -25.49
CA PHE A 447 -0.63 2.12 -25.87
C PHE A 447 0.46 1.69 -24.89
#